data_AF-A0A1U7U5A7-F1
#
_entry.id   AF-A0A1U7U5A7-F1
#
_cell.length_a   1.000
_cell.length_b   1.000
_cell.length_c   1.000
_cell.angle_alpha   90.00
_cell.angle_beta   90.00
_cell.angle_gamma   90.00
#
_symmetry.space_group_name_H-M   'P 1'
#
loop_
_entity.id
_entity.type
_entity.pdbx_description
1 polymer ?
#
loop_
_entity_poly.entity_id
_entity_poly.type
_entity_poly.pdbx_seq_one_letter_code
_entity_poly.pdbx_strand_id
1 'polypeptide(L)'
;MAPACKRHFIQDTCLYECSPNLGPWIQQVNQSWRKERILNVPLCKEDCQQWWEDCRTSYTCKSNWHKGWNWTSGNNECPVGSACYSFHFYFPTPEALCNEIWSHSYKVSNYSRGSGRCIEMWFDPAQGNPNEEVARFYAVAMSGTGLPETWPLLFSLAPTLLWQLN
;
A
#
# COMPACT_ATOMS: atom_id res chain seq x y z
N MET A 1 16.63 16.45 -7.22
CA MET A 1 15.95 15.82 -6.06
C MET A 1 16.96 15.65 -4.94
N ALA A 2 16.60 16.01 -3.70
CA ALA A 2 17.48 15.87 -2.55
C ALA A 2 17.79 14.38 -2.25
N PRO A 3 18.99 14.03 -1.75
CA PRO A 3 19.33 12.63 -1.46
C PRO A 3 18.38 11.94 -0.47
N ALA A 4 17.94 12.65 0.57
CA ALA A 4 16.97 12.15 1.55
C ALA A 4 15.61 11.79 0.92
N CYS A 5 15.19 12.50 -0.12
CA CYS A 5 13.99 12.17 -0.89
C CYS A 5 14.24 11.00 -1.85
N LYS A 6 15.37 11.05 -2.59
CA LYS A 6 15.72 10.05 -3.62
C LYS A 6 15.82 8.64 -3.06
N ARG A 7 16.33 8.46 -1.83
CA ARG A 7 16.44 7.14 -1.19
C ARG A 7 15.09 6.41 -1.08
N HIS A 8 13.99 7.14 -0.91
CA HIS A 8 12.65 6.55 -0.83
C HIS A 8 12.17 6.05 -2.17
N PHE A 9 12.42 6.79 -3.26
CA PHE A 9 12.13 6.31 -4.62
C PHE A 9 12.96 5.07 -5.00
N ILE A 10 14.19 4.98 -4.50
CA ILE A 10 15.01 3.77 -4.67
C ILE A 10 14.38 2.59 -3.91
N GLN A 11 14.01 2.76 -2.64
CA GLN A 11 13.37 1.69 -1.88
C GLN A 11 12.00 1.29 -2.41
N ASP A 12 11.20 2.24 -2.88
CA ASP A 12 9.95 1.99 -3.59
C ASP A 12 10.18 1.10 -4.82
N THR A 13 11.20 1.42 -5.61
CA THR A 13 11.61 0.58 -6.75
C THR A 13 12.04 -0.81 -6.28
N CYS A 14 12.83 -0.93 -5.22
CA CYS A 14 13.22 -2.23 -4.66
C CYS A 14 12.00 -3.04 -4.19
N LEU A 15 11.04 -2.43 -3.50
CA LEU A 15 9.83 -3.10 -3.06
C LEU A 15 9.01 -3.57 -4.27
N TYR A 16 8.78 -2.70 -5.25
CA TYR A 16 7.98 -3.00 -6.43
C TYR A 16 8.60 -4.11 -7.29
N GLU A 17 9.92 -4.05 -7.53
CA GLU A 17 10.61 -4.98 -8.44
C GLU A 17 11.05 -6.29 -7.76
N CYS A 18 11.24 -6.30 -6.43
CA CYS A 18 11.86 -7.43 -5.74
C CYS A 18 10.95 -8.13 -4.72
N SER A 19 9.89 -7.49 -4.22
CA SER A 19 9.10 -8.07 -3.14
C SER A 19 8.25 -9.26 -3.62
N PRO A 20 8.45 -10.46 -3.05
CA PRO A 20 7.59 -11.60 -3.35
C PRO A 20 6.25 -11.53 -2.60
N ASN A 21 6.05 -10.51 -1.77
CA ASN A 21 4.94 -10.42 -0.81
C ASN A 21 3.82 -9.45 -1.27
N LEU A 22 3.87 -8.97 -2.52
CA LEU A 22 2.85 -8.07 -3.05
C LEU A 22 1.69 -8.80 -3.76
N GLY A 23 1.75 -10.13 -3.84
CA GLY A 23 0.77 -10.99 -4.50
C GLY A 23 -0.71 -10.64 -4.26
N PRO A 24 -1.16 -10.40 -3.01
CA PRO A 24 -2.57 -10.09 -2.73
C PRO A 24 -3.13 -8.84 -3.43
N TRP A 25 -2.25 -7.95 -3.89
CA TRP A 25 -2.61 -6.68 -4.53
C TRP A 25 -2.30 -6.62 -6.02
N ILE A 26 -1.80 -7.72 -6.60
CA ILE A 26 -1.57 -7.81 -8.03
C ILE A 26 -2.92 -7.90 -8.75
N GLN A 27 -3.14 -7.01 -9.72
CA GLN A 27 -4.31 -6.99 -10.58
C GLN A 27 -3.89 -7.00 -12.04
N GLN A 28 -4.67 -7.71 -12.85
CA GLN A 28 -4.50 -7.68 -14.31
C GLN A 28 -4.83 -6.29 -14.84
N VAL A 29 -3.96 -5.77 -15.69
CA VAL A 29 -4.16 -4.52 -16.41
C VAL A 29 -3.87 -4.71 -17.88
N ASN A 30 -4.74 -4.20 -18.74
CA ASN A 30 -4.57 -4.30 -20.18
C ASN A 30 -3.80 -3.08 -20.70
N GLN A 31 -2.50 -2.99 -20.36
CA GLN A 31 -1.61 -1.91 -20.83
C GLN A 31 -0.53 -2.48 -21.75
N SER A 32 -0.06 -1.68 -22.71
CA SER A 32 0.89 -2.12 -23.74
C SER A 32 2.23 -2.65 -23.20
N TRP A 33 2.62 -2.23 -22.00
CA TRP A 33 3.93 -2.51 -21.40
C TRP A 33 3.88 -3.36 -20.12
N ARG A 34 2.69 -3.68 -19.60
CA ARG A 34 2.52 -4.55 -18.42
C ARG A 34 1.16 -5.24 -18.46
N LYS A 35 1.14 -6.53 -18.12
CA LYS A 35 -0.07 -7.35 -18.01
C LYS A 35 -0.69 -7.28 -16.61
N GLU A 36 0.12 -6.95 -15.61
CA GLU A 36 -0.26 -6.91 -14.21
C GLU A 36 0.41 -5.71 -13.53
N ARG A 37 -0.19 -5.24 -12.44
CA ARG A 37 0.42 -4.26 -11.53
C ARG A 37 -0.14 -4.42 -10.13
N ILE A 38 0.56 -3.86 -9.16
CA ILE A 38 0.00 -3.66 -7.83
C ILE A 38 -1.01 -2.51 -7.82
N LEU A 39 -2.07 -2.66 -7.02
CA LEU A 39 -3.06 -1.64 -6.71
C LEU A 39 -3.49 -1.72 -5.25
N ASN A 40 -3.58 -0.56 -4.59
CA ASN A 40 -4.02 -0.41 -3.21
C ASN A 40 -3.20 -1.21 -2.17
N VAL A 41 -1.89 -1.35 -2.39
CA VAL A 41 -0.99 -1.95 -1.40
C VAL A 41 -1.04 -1.11 -0.11
N PRO A 42 -1.32 -1.71 1.07
CA PRO A 42 -1.51 -1.00 2.33
C PRO A 42 -0.17 -0.55 2.90
N LEU A 43 0.44 0.48 2.35
CA LEU A 43 1.73 1.01 2.82
C LEU A 43 1.61 1.49 4.27
N CYS A 44 2.57 1.12 5.12
CA CYS A 44 2.56 1.55 6.52
C CYS A 44 2.61 3.07 6.64
N LYS A 45 1.91 3.58 7.66
CA LYS A 45 1.75 5.01 7.92
C LYS A 45 3.10 5.73 8.01
N GLU A 46 4.04 5.19 8.77
CA GLU A 46 5.34 5.83 9.02
C GLU A 46 6.21 5.87 7.76
N ASP A 47 6.19 4.82 6.93
CA ASP A 47 6.93 4.76 5.67
C ASP A 47 6.46 5.86 4.71
N CYS A 48 5.14 6.03 4.59
CA CYS A 48 4.58 7.10 3.76
C CYS A 48 4.88 8.50 4.33
N GLN A 49 4.71 8.69 5.64
CA GLN A 49 4.97 9.97 6.31
C GLN A 49 6.43 10.39 6.17
N GLN A 50 7.38 9.48 6.40
CA GLN A 50 8.81 9.77 6.28
C GLN A 50 9.21 10.07 4.83
N TRP A 51 8.65 9.34 3.86
CA TRP A 51 8.88 9.65 2.45
C TRP A 51 8.43 11.07 2.11
N TRP A 52 7.21 11.43 2.51
CA TRP A 52 6.67 12.77 2.27
C TRP A 52 7.50 13.87 2.94
N GLU A 53 7.93 13.65 4.18
CA GLU A 53 8.73 14.60 4.96
C GLU A 53 10.11 14.84 4.32
N ASP A 54 10.83 13.77 3.98
CA ASP A 54 12.16 13.86 3.38
C ASP A 54 12.15 14.47 1.98
N CYS A 55 10.99 14.48 1.32
CA CYS A 55 10.78 15.15 0.04
C CYS A 55 10.42 16.64 0.14
N ARG A 56 10.23 17.21 1.33
CA ARG A 56 9.85 18.63 1.52
C ARG A 56 10.70 19.61 0.71
N THR A 57 12.01 19.39 0.66
CA THR A 57 12.98 20.29 0.00
C THR A 57 13.18 19.99 -1.49
N SER A 58 12.54 18.95 -2.01
CA SER A 58 12.59 18.59 -3.42
C SER A 58 11.49 19.30 -4.21
N TYR A 59 11.59 19.23 -5.54
CA TYR A 59 10.67 19.86 -6.47
C TYR A 59 10.14 18.82 -7.47
N THR A 60 8.95 19.09 -7.99
CA THR A 60 8.31 18.32 -9.05
C THR A 60 7.44 19.25 -9.90
N CYS A 61 6.95 18.75 -11.03
CA CYS A 61 6.03 19.45 -11.92
C CYS A 61 4.70 18.70 -12.10
N LYS A 62 4.51 17.57 -11.41
CA LYS A 62 3.33 16.70 -11.54
C LYS A 62 3.04 15.95 -10.24
N SER A 63 1.77 15.63 -10.03
CA SER A 63 1.25 14.76 -8.97
C SER A 63 1.03 13.30 -9.38
N ASN A 64 1.04 12.99 -10.68
CA ASN A 64 0.95 11.61 -11.19
C ASN A 64 2.15 11.32 -12.09
N TRP A 65 3.00 10.39 -11.67
CA TRP A 65 4.28 10.07 -12.31
C TRP A 65 4.21 8.85 -13.22
N HIS A 66 3.08 8.14 -13.27
CA HIS A 66 2.89 7.06 -14.24
C HIS A 66 2.64 7.56 -15.67
N LYS A 67 2.07 8.76 -15.83
CA LYS A 67 1.58 9.21 -17.15
C LYS A 67 1.71 10.71 -17.40
N GLY A 68 1.76 11.05 -18.69
CA GLY A 68 1.76 12.43 -19.16
C GLY A 68 3.06 13.16 -18.88
N TRP A 69 4.19 12.45 -18.95
CA TRP A 69 5.52 13.05 -19.10
C TRP A 69 5.78 13.37 -20.58
N ASN A 70 6.67 14.31 -20.85
CA ASN A 70 7.28 14.47 -22.17
C ASN A 70 8.44 13.48 -22.30
N TRP A 71 8.48 12.69 -23.37
CA TRP A 71 9.50 11.66 -23.62
C TRP A 71 10.32 11.93 -24.89
N THR A 72 10.20 13.11 -25.52
CA THR A 72 10.85 13.41 -26.80
C THR A 72 12.38 13.29 -26.75
N SER A 73 13.02 13.54 -25.60
CA SER A 73 14.46 13.41 -25.40
C SER A 73 14.94 11.99 -25.04
N GLY A 74 14.02 11.03 -24.90
CA GLY A 74 14.29 9.67 -24.42
C GLY A 74 14.28 9.51 -22.89
N ASN A 75 14.30 10.61 -22.14
CA ASN A 75 14.06 10.63 -20.69
C ASN A 75 12.75 11.36 -20.38
N ASN A 76 12.20 11.16 -19.19
CA ASN A 76 10.99 11.86 -18.78
C ASN A 76 11.30 13.33 -18.42
N GLU A 77 10.61 14.24 -19.08
CA GLU A 77 10.69 15.68 -18.85
C GLU A 77 9.32 16.26 -18.50
N CYS A 78 9.33 17.37 -17.78
CA CYS A 78 8.11 18.10 -17.45
C CYS A 78 7.33 18.48 -18.72
N PRO A 79 6.00 18.27 -18.76
CA PRO A 79 5.17 18.68 -19.88
C PRO A 79 5.27 20.18 -20.16
N VAL A 80 5.10 20.56 -21.44
CA VAL A 80 5.08 21.97 -21.83
C VAL A 80 3.99 22.71 -21.05
N GLY A 81 4.34 23.85 -20.47
CA GLY A 81 3.44 24.68 -19.66
C GLY A 81 3.26 24.20 -18.21
N SER A 82 3.88 23.08 -17.80
CA SER A 82 3.92 22.70 -16.39
C SER A 82 5.01 23.48 -15.64
N ALA A 83 4.70 23.93 -14.43
CA ALA A 83 5.63 24.67 -13.58
C ALA A 83 6.24 23.77 -12.51
N CYS A 84 7.53 23.93 -12.27
CA CYS A 84 8.22 23.26 -11.17
C CYS A 84 7.92 23.99 -9.85
N TYR A 85 7.30 23.28 -8.91
CA TYR A 85 7.05 23.76 -7.54
C TYR A 85 7.58 22.75 -6.53
N SER A 86 7.53 23.13 -5.24
CA SER A 86 7.94 22.23 -4.16
C SER A 86 7.13 20.94 -4.21
N PHE A 87 7.72 19.84 -3.71
CA PHE A 87 7.04 18.55 -3.66
C PHE A 87 5.71 18.66 -2.92
N HIS A 88 5.66 19.41 -1.81
CA HIS A 88 4.45 19.60 -1.01
C HIS A 88 3.38 20.45 -1.70
N PHE A 89 3.72 21.23 -2.74
CA PHE A 89 2.71 21.91 -3.56
C PHE A 89 1.87 20.89 -4.36
N TYR A 90 2.53 19.92 -4.99
CA TYR A 90 1.86 18.87 -5.76
C TYR A 90 1.32 17.74 -4.88
N PHE A 91 1.89 17.56 -3.69
CA PHE A 91 1.51 16.54 -2.72
C PHE A 91 1.27 17.17 -1.34
N PRO A 92 0.07 17.74 -1.10
CA PRO A 92 -0.21 18.51 0.12
C PRO A 92 -0.19 17.69 1.42
N THR A 93 -0.37 16.37 1.33
CA THR A 93 -0.37 15.44 2.46
C THR A 93 0.46 14.19 2.13
N PRO A 94 0.90 13.41 3.14
CA PRO A 94 1.53 12.11 2.89
C PRO A 94 0.66 11.18 2.05
N GLU A 95 -0.63 11.12 2.34
CA GLU A 95 -1.59 10.31 1.57
C GLU A 95 -1.65 10.74 0.10
N ALA A 96 -1.67 12.05 -0.17
CA ALA A 96 -1.62 12.56 -1.54
C ALA A 96 -0.34 12.13 -2.27
N LEU A 97 0.81 12.08 -1.60
CA LEU A 97 2.04 11.55 -2.20
C LEU A 97 1.90 10.07 -2.52
N CYS A 98 1.70 9.25 -1.49
CA CYS A 98 1.83 7.80 -1.60
C CYS A 98 0.71 7.18 -2.46
N ASN A 99 -0.51 7.73 -2.39
CA ASN A 99 -1.63 7.24 -3.18
C ASN A 99 -1.55 7.71 -4.64
N GLU A 100 -1.17 8.96 -4.91
CA GLU A 100 -1.33 9.54 -6.25
C GLU A 100 -0.11 9.39 -7.15
N ILE A 101 1.11 9.44 -6.58
CA ILE A 101 2.34 9.51 -7.39
C ILE A 101 2.43 8.35 -8.39
N TRP A 102 2.06 7.15 -7.95
CA TRP A 102 1.99 5.94 -8.77
C TRP A 102 0.57 5.51 -9.07
N SER A 103 -0.39 6.43 -9.20
CA SER A 103 -1.78 6.13 -9.62
C SER A 103 -2.39 4.96 -8.84
N HIS A 104 -2.44 5.08 -7.52
CA HIS A 104 -2.99 4.11 -6.58
C HIS A 104 -2.30 2.74 -6.55
N SER A 105 -1.00 2.68 -6.88
CA SER A 105 -0.20 1.50 -6.52
C SER A 105 -0.27 1.24 -5.01
N TYR A 106 -0.19 2.31 -4.21
CA TYR A 106 -0.41 2.25 -2.77
C TYR A 106 -1.74 2.87 -2.37
N LYS A 107 -2.24 2.39 -1.23
CA LYS A 107 -3.26 3.04 -0.43
C LYS A 107 -2.73 3.08 1.00
N VAL A 108 -2.37 4.26 1.51
CA VAL A 108 -1.77 4.36 2.84
C VAL A 108 -2.69 3.75 3.89
N SER A 109 -2.12 2.91 4.73
CA SER A 109 -2.81 2.26 5.83
C SER A 109 -2.82 3.15 7.08
N ASN A 110 -3.86 3.02 7.90
CA ASN A 110 -3.87 3.62 9.24
C ASN A 110 -3.03 2.82 10.24
N TYR A 111 -2.62 1.60 9.88
CA TYR A 111 -1.75 0.78 10.70
C TYR A 111 -0.30 1.24 10.62
N SER A 112 0.37 1.15 11.77
CA SER A 112 1.79 1.43 11.90
C SER A 112 2.65 0.20 11.58
N ARG A 113 3.93 0.44 11.33
CA ARG A 113 4.98 -0.59 11.24
C ARG A 113 4.93 -1.59 12.40
N GLY A 114 5.25 -2.85 12.15
CA GLY A 114 5.21 -3.94 13.12
C GLY A 114 3.81 -4.45 13.48
N SER A 115 2.74 -3.87 12.92
CA SER A 115 1.37 -4.32 13.19
C SER A 115 1.00 -5.65 12.52
N GLY A 116 1.76 -6.09 11.52
CA GLY A 116 1.38 -7.19 10.63
C GLY A 116 0.19 -6.87 9.71
N ARG A 117 -0.20 -5.60 9.58
CA ARG A 117 -1.40 -5.16 8.81
C ARG A 117 -1.11 -4.16 7.69
N CYS A 118 0.14 -3.79 7.48
CA CYS A 118 0.57 -2.89 6.44
C CYS A 118 1.94 -3.32 5.90
N ILE A 119 2.20 -3.03 4.63
CA ILE A 119 3.48 -3.33 3.99
C ILE A 119 4.50 -2.28 4.39
N GLU A 120 5.65 -2.74 4.87
CA GLU A 120 6.82 -1.92 5.19
C GLU A 120 7.74 -1.87 3.97
N MET A 121 8.06 -0.66 3.52
CA MET A 121 9.00 -0.42 2.42
C MET A 121 10.44 -0.43 2.93
N TRP A 122 10.65 -0.02 4.18
CA TRP A 122 11.93 -0.13 4.87
C TRP A 122 11.84 -1.23 5.93
N PHE A 123 12.84 -2.10 6.06
CA PHE A 123 12.97 -3.02 7.20
C PHE A 123 14.42 -3.51 7.31
N ASP A 124 14.78 -4.05 8.47
CA ASP A 124 16.09 -4.67 8.69
C ASP A 124 16.03 -6.16 8.32
N PRO A 125 16.74 -6.61 7.26
CA PRO A 125 16.70 -8.00 6.85
C PRO A 125 17.25 -8.96 7.92
N ALA A 126 18.09 -8.50 8.84
CA ALA A 126 18.59 -9.32 9.95
C ALA A 126 17.48 -9.70 10.96
N GLN A 127 16.37 -8.96 10.98
CA GLN A 127 15.20 -9.21 11.82
C GLN A 127 14.09 -9.98 11.09
N GLY A 128 14.36 -10.42 9.85
CA GLY A 128 13.38 -11.07 8.98
C GLY A 128 12.52 -10.08 8.18
N ASN A 129 11.78 -10.61 7.21
CA ASN A 129 10.91 -9.81 6.35
C ASN A 129 9.50 -9.72 6.96
N PRO A 130 9.06 -8.53 7.46
CA PRO A 130 7.75 -8.39 8.09
C PRO A 130 6.59 -8.54 7.10
N ASN A 131 6.84 -8.35 5.79
CA ASN A 131 5.80 -8.38 4.77
C ASN A 131 5.27 -9.78 4.47
N GLU A 132 5.98 -10.84 4.87
CA GLU A 132 5.51 -12.22 4.73
C GLU A 132 4.21 -12.45 5.52
N GLU A 133 4.18 -12.00 6.78
CA GLU A 133 2.98 -12.08 7.62
C GLU A 133 1.84 -11.24 7.05
N VAL A 134 2.15 -10.01 6.62
CA VAL A 134 1.16 -9.08 6.07
C VAL A 134 0.49 -9.69 4.83
N ALA A 135 1.29 -10.21 3.89
CA ALA A 135 0.79 -10.83 2.68
C ALA A 135 -0.08 -12.05 2.98
N ARG A 136 0.35 -12.92 3.91
CA ARG A 136 -0.43 -14.07 4.36
C ARG A 136 -1.77 -13.65 4.96
N PHE A 137 -1.78 -12.61 5.80
CA PHE A 137 -3.02 -12.12 6.40
C PHE A 137 -4.02 -11.65 5.34
N TYR A 138 -3.59 -10.80 4.39
CA TYR A 138 -4.49 -10.30 3.36
C TYR A 138 -4.88 -11.35 2.33
N ALA A 139 -3.99 -12.30 2.00
CA ALA A 139 -4.33 -13.41 1.11
C ALA A 139 -5.54 -14.21 1.64
N VAL A 140 -5.54 -14.55 2.94
CA VAL A 140 -6.65 -15.28 3.59
C VAL A 140 -7.91 -14.43 3.68
N ALA A 141 -7.78 -13.15 4.03
CA ALA A 141 -8.93 -12.24 4.13
C ALA A 141 -9.61 -12.01 2.76
N MET A 142 -8.82 -11.94 1.69
CA MET A 142 -9.31 -11.67 0.33
C MET A 142 -9.82 -12.93 -0.39
N SER A 143 -9.37 -14.12 0.00
CA SER A 143 -9.86 -15.39 -0.55
C SER A 143 -11.24 -15.81 -0.02
N GLY A 144 -11.83 -15.07 0.94
CA GLY A 144 -13.15 -15.37 1.50
C GLY A 144 -13.20 -16.62 2.39
N THR A 145 -12.06 -17.24 2.68
CA THR A 145 -11.90 -18.26 3.72
C THR A 145 -11.80 -17.56 5.07
N GLY A 146 -12.89 -16.93 5.49
CA GLY A 146 -13.00 -16.37 6.83
C GLY A 146 -12.71 -17.45 7.87
N LEU A 147 -11.96 -17.09 8.91
CA LEU A 147 -11.92 -17.86 10.15
C LEU A 147 -13.37 -18.24 10.51
N PRO A 148 -13.69 -19.51 10.81
CA PRO A 148 -15.02 -19.84 11.27
C PRO A 148 -15.25 -19.02 12.54
N GLU A 149 -16.19 -18.08 12.48
CA GLU A 149 -16.70 -17.40 13.66
C GLU A 149 -17.11 -18.52 14.63
N THR A 150 -16.37 -18.68 15.72
CA THR A 150 -16.78 -19.53 16.82
C THR A 150 -17.97 -18.86 17.46
N TRP A 151 -19.15 -19.07 16.88
CA TRP A 151 -20.42 -18.74 17.46
C TRP A 151 -20.52 -19.52 18.77
N PRO A 152 -20.59 -18.88 19.95
CA PRO A 152 -20.82 -19.64 21.16
C PRO A 152 -22.21 -20.27 21.05
N LEU A 153 -22.25 -21.59 20.95
CA LEU A 153 -23.45 -22.40 21.14
C LEU A 153 -23.97 -22.12 22.55
N LEU A 154 -24.89 -21.17 22.67
CA LEU A 154 -25.73 -21.01 23.84
C LEU A 154 -26.59 -22.27 23.95
N PHE A 155 -26.18 -23.21 24.79
CA PHE A 155 -27.02 -24.31 25.23
C PHE A 155 -28.21 -23.75 26.00
N SER A 156 -29.33 -23.55 25.31
CA SER A 156 -30.63 -23.30 25.92
C SER A 156 -31.16 -24.61 26.52
N LEU A 157 -30.97 -24.79 27.83
CA LEU A 157 -31.67 -25.80 28.62
C LEU A 157 -33.12 -25.33 28.84
N ALA A 158 -34.05 -25.90 28.07
CA ALA A 158 -35.48 -25.78 28.37
C ALA A 158 -35.86 -26.86 29.41
N PRO A 159 -36.47 -26.53 30.56
CA PRO A 159 -37.01 -27.53 31.47
C PRO A 159 -38.34 -28.06 30.93
N THR A 160 -38.43 -29.38 30.75
CA THR A 160 -39.66 -30.08 30.40
C THR A 160 -40.61 -30.11 31.61
N LEU A 161 -41.63 -29.25 31.60
CA LEU A 161 -42.81 -29.38 32.44
C LEU A 161 -43.71 -30.47 31.86
N LEU A 162 -43.52 -31.72 32.32
CA LEU A 162 -44.48 -32.80 32.12
C LEU A 162 -45.52 -32.75 33.24
N TRP A 163 -46.71 -32.26 32.87
CA TRP A 163 -47.96 -32.48 33.57
C TRP A 163 -48.15 -33.99 33.86
N GLN A 164 -48.35 -34.36 35.12
CA GLN A 164 -49.02 -35.60 35.48
C GLN A 164 -50.42 -35.26 35.99
N LEU A 165 -51.40 -35.66 35.18
CA LEU A 165 -52.79 -35.88 35.58
C LEU A 165 -52.85 -37.21 36.32
N ASN A 166 -53.14 -37.18 37.62
CA ASN A 166 -54.12 -38.05 38.29
C ASN A 166 -54.43 -37.51 39.68
#